data_AF-A0A7W2RUV3-F1
#
_entry.id   AF-A0A7W2RUV3-F1
#
_cell.length_a   1.000
_cell.length_b   1.000
_cell.length_c   1.000
_cell.angle_alpha   90.00
_cell.angle_beta   90.00
_cell.angle_gamma   90.00
#
_symmetry.space_group_name_H-M   'P 1'
#
loop_
_entity.id
_entity.type
_entity.pdbx_description
1 polymer ?
#
loop_
_entity_poly.entity_id
_entity_poly.type
_entity_poly.pdbx_seq_one_letter_code
_entity_poly.pdbx_strand_id
1 'polypeptide(L)'
;MFALINNVIDRCFFTLTFILGVQLPEFMQQYQQRLAGQLTEASSQLSQFENIAQQHFDGSLITMITSYKDNTEASIISTGELIERLSARVEYLVSHLTQITQADYLHSVYQFIWHLDQEIARGTAEHFSMAIPLELNAIATGATLAIGALLLKELMLLTIKRTFKSKKTTLI
;
A
#
# COMPACT_ATOMS: atom_id res chain seq x y z
N MET A 1 -27.64 -2.93 -35.36
CA MET A 1 -26.27 -3.48 -35.24
C MET A 1 -25.33 -2.54 -34.48
N PHE A 2 -25.18 -1.27 -34.88
CA PHE A 2 -24.31 -0.30 -34.19
C PHE A 2 -24.60 -0.05 -32.70
N ALA A 3 -25.87 -0.01 -32.30
CA ALA A 3 -26.25 0.16 -30.88
C ALA A 3 -25.82 -1.03 -30.00
N LEU A 4 -25.88 -2.25 -30.52
CA LEU A 4 -25.43 -3.44 -29.79
C LEU A 4 -23.92 -3.43 -29.61
N ILE A 5 -23.17 -3.05 -30.64
CA ILE A 5 -21.69 -2.94 -30.59
C ILE A 5 -21.29 -1.90 -29.53
N ASN A 6 -21.94 -0.73 -29.52
CA ASN A 6 -21.62 0.32 -28.55
C ASN A 6 -21.90 -0.13 -27.10
N ASN A 7 -23.04 -0.80 -26.86
CA ASN A 7 -23.37 -1.36 -25.55
C ASN A 7 -22.37 -2.42 -25.07
N VAL A 8 -21.84 -3.25 -25.98
CA VAL A 8 -20.80 -4.23 -25.65
C VAL A 8 -19.50 -3.54 -25.29
N ILE A 9 -19.09 -2.51 -26.05
CA ILE A 9 -17.91 -1.71 -25.76
C ILE A 9 -18.02 -1.06 -24.38
N ASP A 10 -19.18 -0.51 -24.03
CA ASP A 10 -19.41 0.12 -22.72
C ASP A 10 -19.26 -0.88 -21.57
N ARG A 11 -19.78 -2.10 -21.74
CA ARG A 11 -19.63 -3.18 -20.75
C ARG A 11 -18.18 -3.63 -20.63
N CYS A 12 -17.47 -3.81 -21.74
CA CYS A 12 -16.04 -4.17 -21.71
C CYS A 12 -15.21 -3.09 -21.03
N PHE A 13 -15.45 -1.82 -21.36
CA PHE A 13 -14.77 -0.68 -20.75
C PHE A 13 -15.06 -0.58 -19.25
N PHE A 14 -16.32 -0.77 -18.85
CA PHE A 14 -16.70 -0.85 -17.44
C PHE A 14 -15.96 -1.96 -16.72
N THR A 15 -15.99 -3.19 -17.25
CA THR A 15 -15.35 -4.35 -16.61
C THR A 15 -13.84 -4.17 -16.50
N LEU A 16 -13.18 -3.65 -17.54
CA LEU A 16 -11.74 -3.37 -17.51
C LEU A 16 -11.40 -2.34 -16.43
N THR A 17 -12.14 -1.23 -16.39
CA THR A 17 -11.92 -0.19 -15.37
C THR A 17 -12.22 -0.69 -13.97
N PHE A 18 -13.26 -1.51 -13.81
CA PHE A 18 -13.62 -2.14 -12.55
C PHE A 18 -12.49 -3.04 -12.05
N ILE A 19 -11.97 -3.93 -12.90
CA ILE A 19 -10.85 -4.81 -12.55
C ILE A 19 -9.63 -3.99 -12.14
N LEU A 20 -9.29 -2.94 -12.89
CA LEU A 20 -8.19 -2.03 -12.54
C LEU A 20 -8.43 -1.32 -11.20
N GLY A 21 -9.66 -0.88 -10.93
CA GLY A 21 -9.99 -0.20 -9.69
C GLY A 21 -9.94 -1.12 -8.47
N VAL A 22 -10.28 -2.39 -8.63
CA VAL A 22 -10.14 -3.42 -7.59
C VAL A 22 -8.67 -3.72 -7.25
N GLN A 23 -7.72 -3.42 -8.15
CA GLN A 23 -6.30 -3.69 -7.90
C GLN A 23 -5.69 -2.79 -6.82
N LEU A 24 -6.19 -1.58 -6.62
CA LEU A 24 -5.68 -0.68 -5.58
C LEU A 24 -5.84 -1.28 -4.17
N PRO A 25 -7.05 -1.67 -3.73
CA PRO A 25 -7.22 -2.31 -2.43
C PRO A 25 -6.48 -3.65 -2.33
N GLU A 26 -6.40 -4.43 -3.40
CA GLU A 26 -5.62 -5.68 -3.39
C GLU A 26 -4.13 -5.42 -3.16
N PHE A 27 -3.57 -4.42 -3.84
CA PHE A 27 -2.17 -4.02 -3.65
C PHE A 27 -1.92 -3.53 -2.23
N MET A 28 -2.83 -2.72 -1.67
CA MET A 28 -2.75 -2.27 -0.28
C MET A 28 -2.80 -3.45 0.70
N GLN A 29 -3.64 -4.46 0.44
CA GLN A 29 -3.74 -5.65 1.27
C GLN A 29 -2.43 -6.45 1.26
N GLN A 30 -1.87 -6.73 0.07
CA GLN A 30 -0.59 -7.45 -0.04
C GLN A 30 0.56 -6.65 0.58
N TYR A 31 0.54 -5.33 0.43
CA TYR A 31 1.48 -4.43 1.09
C TYR A 31 1.41 -4.54 2.63
N GLN A 32 0.20 -4.47 3.20
CA GLN A 32 -0.01 -4.59 4.65
C GLN A 32 0.44 -5.96 5.16
N GLN A 33 0.17 -7.03 4.42
CA GLN A 33 0.62 -8.39 4.76
C GLN A 33 2.15 -8.47 4.77
N ARG A 34 2.83 -7.88 3.77
CA ARG A 34 4.30 -7.87 3.71
C ARG A 34 4.90 -7.04 4.85
N LEU A 35 4.31 -5.89 5.17
CA LEU A 35 4.70 -5.04 6.31
C LEU A 35 4.54 -5.81 7.64
N ALA A 36 3.40 -6.45 7.86
CA ALA A 36 3.13 -7.25 9.05
C ALA A 36 4.06 -8.48 9.15
N GLY A 37 4.41 -9.09 8.03
CA GLY A 37 5.40 -10.18 7.96
C GLY A 37 6.78 -9.73 8.42
N GLN A 38 7.27 -8.60 7.88
CA GLN A 38 8.56 -8.02 8.31
C GLN A 38 8.56 -7.62 9.78
N LEU A 39 7.45 -7.07 10.28
CA LEU A 39 7.31 -6.75 11.70
C LEU A 39 7.39 -8.02 12.55
N THR A 40 6.68 -9.08 12.16
CA THR A 40 6.70 -10.36 12.89
C THR A 40 8.10 -10.94 12.95
N GLU A 41 8.84 -10.92 11.84
CA GLU A 41 10.22 -11.38 11.78
C GLU A 41 11.15 -10.53 12.65
N ALA A 42 11.10 -9.19 12.51
CA ALA A 42 11.94 -8.28 13.25
C ALA A 42 11.67 -8.35 14.76
N SER A 43 10.40 -8.44 15.18
CA SER A 43 10.02 -8.61 16.57
C SER A 43 10.46 -9.97 17.13
N SER A 44 10.41 -11.04 16.32
CA SER A 44 10.92 -12.35 16.73
C SER A 44 12.44 -12.34 16.94
N GLN A 45 13.19 -11.62 16.08
CA GLN A 45 14.63 -11.41 16.27
C GLN A 45 14.92 -10.56 17.51
N LEU A 46 14.17 -9.47 17.72
CA LEU A 46 14.34 -8.59 18.88
C LEU A 46 14.08 -9.33 20.19
N SER A 47 13.05 -10.18 20.22
CA SER A 47 12.71 -11.00 21.39
C SER A 47 13.83 -11.93 21.82
N GLN A 48 14.67 -12.42 20.89
CA GLN A 48 15.84 -13.23 21.26
C GLN A 48 16.86 -12.40 22.05
N PHE A 49 17.07 -11.14 21.69
CA PHE A 49 17.93 -10.22 22.45
C PHE A 49 17.29 -9.80 23.77
N GLU A 50 15.98 -9.59 23.82
CA GLU A 50 15.26 -9.34 25.07
C GLU A 50 15.41 -10.51 26.06
N ASN A 51 15.39 -11.76 25.59
CA ASN A 51 15.66 -12.92 26.43
C ASN A 51 17.10 -12.93 26.98
N ILE A 52 18.09 -12.55 26.17
CA ILE A 52 19.48 -12.41 26.62
C ILE A 52 19.58 -11.29 27.67
N ALA A 53 18.91 -10.16 27.43
CA ALA A 53 18.83 -9.05 28.38
C ALA A 53 18.17 -9.48 29.70
N GLN A 54 17.14 -10.32 29.65
CA GLN A 54 16.49 -10.89 30.83
C GLN A 54 17.43 -11.76 31.66
N GLN A 55 18.35 -12.47 31.02
CA GLN A 55 19.29 -13.36 31.69
C GLN A 55 20.52 -12.64 32.25
N HIS A 56 20.98 -11.58 31.59
CA HIS A 56 22.30 -10.99 31.85
C HIS A 56 22.29 -9.48 32.14
N PHE A 57 21.17 -8.78 31.96
CA PHE A 57 21.06 -7.32 32.05
C PHE A 57 19.77 -6.85 32.74
N ASP A 58 19.28 -7.62 33.72
CA ASP A 58 18.08 -7.31 34.51
C ASP A 58 16.81 -7.06 33.68
N GLY A 59 16.73 -7.63 32.48
CA GLY A 59 15.60 -7.43 31.55
C GLY A 59 15.66 -6.13 30.75
N SER A 60 16.70 -5.31 30.91
CA SER A 60 16.84 -4.05 30.19
C SER A 60 17.62 -4.21 28.90
N LEU A 61 16.91 -4.21 27.77
CA LEU A 61 17.52 -4.19 26.44
C LEU A 61 18.43 -2.96 26.25
N ILE A 62 18.02 -1.81 26.78
CA ILE A 62 18.79 -0.56 26.73
C ILE A 62 20.13 -0.73 27.47
N THR A 63 20.11 -1.35 28.65
CA THR A 63 21.34 -1.59 29.43
C THR A 63 22.28 -2.53 28.68
N MET A 64 21.74 -3.56 28.03
CA MET A 64 22.53 -4.46 27.18
C MET A 64 23.19 -3.73 26.01
N ILE A 65 22.42 -2.91 25.28
CA ILE A 65 22.92 -2.11 24.14
C ILE A 65 24.04 -1.18 24.60
N THR A 66 23.84 -0.44 25.70
CA THR A 66 24.86 0.48 26.24
C THR A 66 26.13 -0.27 26.63
N SER A 67 26.00 -1.41 27.33
CA SER A 67 27.15 -2.24 27.72
C SER A 67 27.94 -2.77 26.51
N TYR A 68 27.24 -3.13 25.42
CA TYR A 68 27.90 -3.57 24.19
C TYR A 68 28.62 -2.44 23.48
N LYS A 69 28.02 -1.24 23.44
CA LYS A 69 28.60 -0.05 22.80
C LYS A 69 29.79 0.53 23.58
N ASP A 70 29.82 0.36 24.89
CA ASP A 70 30.93 0.77 25.76
C ASP A 70 32.08 -0.26 25.82
N ASN A 71 31.95 -1.38 25.11
CA ASN A 71 32.96 -2.43 25.07
C ASN A 71 34.20 -1.97 24.27
N THR A 72 35.36 -2.59 24.51
CA THR A 72 36.59 -2.30 23.76
C THR A 72 36.69 -3.07 22.44
N GLU A 73 36.00 -4.21 22.32
CA GLU A 73 36.03 -5.07 21.14
C GLU A 73 35.06 -4.56 20.06
N ALA A 74 35.59 -4.20 18.88
CA ALA A 74 34.80 -3.60 17.80
C ALA A 74 33.61 -4.46 17.31
N SER A 75 33.75 -5.79 17.38
CA SER A 75 32.66 -6.74 17.05
C SER A 75 31.49 -6.67 18.03
N ILE A 76 31.77 -6.43 19.31
CA ILE A 76 30.75 -6.30 20.36
C ILE A 76 30.04 -4.95 20.22
N ILE A 77 30.79 -3.86 20.00
CA ILE A 77 30.22 -2.53 19.71
C ILE A 77 29.26 -2.61 18.51
N SER A 78 29.70 -3.21 17.41
CA SER A 78 28.89 -3.37 16.19
C SER A 78 27.61 -4.20 16.45
N THR A 79 27.66 -5.15 17.38
CA THR A 79 26.48 -5.94 17.78
C THR A 79 25.49 -5.07 18.56
N GLY A 80 25.96 -4.20 19.46
CA GLY A 80 25.12 -3.22 20.15
C GLY A 80 24.40 -2.27 19.18
N GLU A 81 25.12 -1.73 18.19
CA GLU A 81 24.54 -0.89 17.13
C GLU A 81 23.53 -1.63 16.24
N LEU A 82 23.74 -2.93 16.02
CA LEU A 82 22.79 -3.77 15.27
C LEU A 82 21.49 -3.95 16.04
N ILE A 83 21.55 -4.22 17.35
CA ILE A 83 20.38 -4.38 18.21
C ILE A 83 19.61 -3.06 18.32
N GLU A 84 20.32 -1.93 18.45
CA GLU A 84 19.73 -0.59 18.46
C GLU A 84 18.94 -0.30 17.16
N ARG A 85 19.55 -0.59 16.00
CA ARG A 85 18.86 -0.45 14.70
C ARG A 85 17.68 -1.40 14.55
N LEU A 86 17.78 -2.63 15.05
CA LEU A 86 16.67 -3.59 15.04
C LEU A 86 15.49 -3.09 15.90
N SER A 87 15.76 -2.57 17.10
CA SER A 87 14.75 -1.99 17.97
C SER A 87 14.03 -0.81 17.32
N ALA A 88 14.80 0.14 16.74
CA ALA A 88 14.23 1.26 16.00
C ALA A 88 13.42 0.82 14.76
N ARG A 89 13.87 -0.24 14.07
CA ARG A 89 13.14 -0.82 12.93
C ARG A 89 11.78 -1.40 13.37
N VAL A 90 11.74 -2.13 14.49
CA VAL A 90 10.47 -2.67 15.02
C VAL A 90 9.51 -1.54 15.35
N GLU A 91 9.97 -0.50 16.05
CA GLU A 91 9.13 0.66 16.40
C GLU A 91 8.57 1.36 15.15
N TYR A 92 9.42 1.57 14.14
CA TYR A 92 9.00 2.11 12.85
C TYR A 92 7.90 1.25 12.20
N LEU A 93 8.12 -0.07 12.08
CA LEU A 93 7.16 -0.98 11.45
C LEU A 93 5.83 -1.04 12.21
N VAL A 94 5.85 -1.03 13.54
CA VAL A 94 4.64 -0.95 14.38
C VAL A 94 3.89 0.36 14.11
N SER A 95 4.60 1.49 14.10
CA SER A 95 3.98 2.80 13.87
C SER A 95 3.35 2.89 12.48
N HIS A 96 4.00 2.32 11.47
CA HIS A 96 3.49 2.35 10.09
C HIS A 96 2.28 1.44 9.91
N LEU A 97 2.33 0.24 10.49
CA LEU A 97 1.23 -0.71 10.41
C LEU A 97 -0.02 -0.18 11.12
N THR A 98 0.14 0.42 12.30
CA THR A 98 -0.99 0.99 13.06
C THR A 98 -1.65 2.16 12.33
N GLN A 99 -0.87 3.06 11.73
CA GLN A 99 -1.38 4.19 10.93
C GLN A 99 -2.22 3.73 9.73
N ILE A 100 -1.81 2.65 9.07
CA ILE A 100 -2.49 2.16 7.86
C ILE A 100 -3.72 1.30 8.20
N THR A 101 -3.70 0.58 9.33
CA THR A 101 -4.76 -0.39 9.70
C THR A 101 -5.90 0.21 10.52
N GLN A 102 -5.64 1.21 11.38
CA GLN A 102 -6.68 1.82 12.23
C GLN A 102 -7.46 2.95 11.55
N ALA A 103 -6.96 3.43 10.41
CA ALA A 103 -7.58 4.48 9.64
C ALA A 103 -8.83 3.99 8.89
N ASP A 104 -9.82 4.87 8.71
CA ASP A 104 -10.92 4.64 7.77
C ASP A 104 -10.34 4.36 6.37
N TYR A 105 -10.99 3.50 5.58
CA TYR A 105 -10.47 3.05 4.28
C TYR A 105 -9.99 4.19 3.37
N LEU A 106 -10.76 5.29 3.27
CA LEU A 106 -10.36 6.46 2.47
C LEU A 106 -9.10 7.14 3.01
N HIS A 107 -8.96 7.21 4.34
CA HIS A 107 -7.77 7.74 4.97
C HIS A 107 -6.59 6.78 4.79
N SER A 108 -6.79 5.47 4.90
CA SER A 108 -5.75 4.47 4.57
C SER A 108 -5.28 4.59 3.13
N VAL A 109 -6.18 4.80 2.16
CA VAL A 109 -5.82 5.04 0.75
C VAL A 109 -5.00 6.31 0.60
N TYR A 110 -5.41 7.41 1.25
CA TYR A 110 -4.67 8.67 1.22
C TYR A 110 -3.27 8.54 1.83
N GLN A 111 -3.18 7.95 3.03
CA GLN A 111 -1.92 7.69 3.73
C GLN A 111 -1.03 6.77 2.93
N PHE A 112 -1.60 5.73 2.32
CA PHE A 112 -0.87 4.80 1.47
C PHE A 112 -0.25 5.48 0.25
N ILE A 113 -0.99 6.38 -0.42
CA ILE A 113 -0.48 7.09 -1.60
C ILE A 113 0.61 8.11 -1.20
N TRP A 114 0.48 8.78 -0.05
CA TRP A 114 1.38 9.88 0.34
C TRP A 114 2.58 9.44 1.20
N HIS A 115 2.41 8.40 2.03
CA HIS A 115 3.41 7.88 2.97
C HIS A 115 3.79 6.43 2.65
N LEU A 116 3.86 6.12 1.35
CA LEU A 116 4.28 4.82 0.84
C LEU A 116 5.74 4.55 1.21
N ASP A 117 6.01 3.45 1.92
CA ASP A 117 7.38 2.96 2.07
C ASP A 117 7.83 2.36 0.74
N GLN A 118 8.82 2.97 0.10
CA GLN A 118 9.27 2.58 -1.24
C GLN A 118 9.91 1.20 -1.27
N GLU A 119 10.59 0.78 -0.19
CA GLU A 119 11.25 -0.52 -0.13
C GLU A 119 10.18 -1.63 -0.07
N ILE A 120 9.20 -1.46 0.82
CA ILE A 120 8.10 -2.42 0.96
C ILE A 120 7.24 -2.43 -0.30
N ALA A 121 6.92 -1.25 -0.85
CA ALA A 121 6.10 -1.14 -2.05
C ALA A 121 6.77 -1.76 -3.28
N ARG A 122 8.08 -1.56 -3.45
CA ARG A 122 8.84 -2.21 -4.52
C ARG A 122 8.82 -3.72 -4.35
N GLY A 123 9.07 -4.23 -3.14
CA GLY A 123 8.99 -5.66 -2.85
C GLY A 123 7.60 -6.23 -3.13
N THR A 124 6.54 -5.52 -2.76
CA THR A 124 5.15 -5.89 -3.08
C THR A 124 4.91 -5.89 -4.58
N ALA A 125 5.38 -4.87 -5.31
CA ALA A 125 5.22 -4.79 -6.76
C ALA A 125 5.95 -5.91 -7.52
N GLU A 126 7.15 -6.29 -7.06
CA GLU A 126 7.95 -7.37 -7.66
C GLU A 126 7.27 -8.75 -7.54
N HIS A 127 6.51 -8.96 -6.48
CA HIS A 127 5.78 -10.22 -6.22
C HIS A 127 4.25 -10.04 -6.22
N PHE A 128 3.76 -8.98 -6.86
CA PHE A 128 2.34 -8.66 -6.85
C PHE A 128 1.55 -9.72 -7.61
N SER A 129 0.57 -10.31 -6.94
CA SER A 129 -0.35 -11.25 -7.58
C SER A 129 -1.69 -10.56 -7.82
N MET A 130 -2.09 -10.45 -9.09
CA MET A 130 -3.39 -9.88 -9.41
C MET A 130 -4.51 -10.76 -8.84
N ALA A 131 -5.42 -10.15 -8.08
CA ALA A 131 -6.59 -10.83 -7.53
C ALA A 131 -7.83 -9.93 -7.61
N ILE A 132 -9.00 -10.56 -7.43
CA ILE A 132 -10.28 -9.86 -7.34
C ILE A 132 -10.82 -10.09 -5.93
N PRO A 133 -10.41 -9.27 -4.94
CA PRO A 133 -10.98 -9.32 -3.61
C PRO A 133 -12.49 -9.05 -3.68
N LEU A 134 -13.26 -9.91 -3.02
CA LEU A 134 -14.72 -9.80 -2.88
C LEU A 134 -15.11 -8.98 -1.64
N GLU A 135 -14.23 -8.06 -1.23
CA GLU A 135 -14.41 -7.17 -0.10
C GLU A 135 -15.20 -5.91 -0.50
N LEU A 136 -15.97 -5.35 0.43
CA LEU A 136 -16.80 -4.17 0.15
C LEU A 136 -15.98 -2.99 -0.36
N ASN A 137 -14.81 -2.74 0.25
CA ASN A 137 -13.91 -1.65 -0.14
C ASN A 137 -13.38 -1.85 -1.57
N ALA A 138 -13.11 -3.09 -1.97
CA ALA A 138 -12.67 -3.42 -3.32
C ALA A 138 -13.78 -3.18 -4.35
N ILE A 139 -14.97 -3.71 -4.09
CA ILE A 139 -16.14 -3.53 -4.95
C ILE A 139 -16.50 -2.06 -5.06
N ALA A 140 -16.50 -1.31 -3.94
CA ALA A 140 -16.80 0.11 -3.91
C ALA A 140 -15.79 0.93 -4.73
N THR A 141 -14.50 0.66 -4.59
CA THR A 141 -13.44 1.36 -5.33
C THR A 141 -13.49 1.03 -6.82
N GLY A 142 -13.64 -0.26 -7.16
CA GLY A 142 -13.83 -0.72 -8.53
C GLY A 142 -15.05 -0.08 -9.19
N ALA A 143 -16.20 -0.08 -8.51
CA ALA A 143 -17.45 0.51 -9.02
C ALA A 143 -17.33 2.02 -9.18
N THR A 144 -16.76 2.72 -8.20
CA THR A 144 -16.58 4.18 -8.24
C THR A 144 -15.70 4.59 -9.41
N LEU A 145 -14.57 3.90 -9.60
CA LEU A 145 -13.67 4.17 -10.74
C LEU A 145 -14.32 3.82 -12.07
N ALA A 146 -15.01 2.68 -12.18
CA ALA A 146 -15.67 2.27 -13.41
C ALA A 146 -16.82 3.21 -13.82
N ILE A 147 -17.66 3.61 -12.87
CA ILE A 147 -18.74 4.59 -13.11
C ILE A 147 -18.15 5.95 -13.46
N GLY A 148 -17.15 6.41 -12.71
CA GLY A 148 -16.46 7.68 -12.97
C GLY A 148 -15.84 7.73 -14.37
N ALA A 149 -15.18 6.66 -14.80
CA ALA A 149 -14.60 6.56 -16.13
C ALA A 149 -15.66 6.55 -17.24
N LEU A 150 -16.79 5.86 -17.05
CA LEU A 150 -17.91 5.91 -17.99
C LEU A 150 -18.48 7.33 -18.12
N LEU A 151 -18.70 8.02 -17.00
CA LEU A 151 -19.19 9.40 -17.02
C LEU A 151 -18.21 10.34 -17.73
N LEU A 152 -16.90 10.20 -17.47
CA LEU A 152 -15.85 10.96 -18.15
C LEU A 152 -15.85 10.70 -19.66
N LYS A 153 -15.99 9.43 -20.07
CA LYS A 153 -16.12 9.06 -21.48
C LYS A 153 -17.31 9.76 -22.14
N GLU A 154 -18.47 9.73 -21.49
CA GLU A 154 -19.70 10.35 -21.99
C GLU A 154 -19.54 11.88 -22.13
N LEU A 155 -18.95 12.52 -21.11
CA LEU A 155 -18.66 13.96 -21.12
C LEU A 155 -17.68 14.37 -22.23
N MET A 156 -16.63 13.57 -22.47
CA MET A 156 -15.71 13.80 -23.59
C MET A 156 -16.43 13.72 -24.93
N LEU A 157 -17.27 12.71 -25.14
CA LEU A 157 -18.05 12.56 -26.37
C LEU A 157 -19.04 13.71 -26.57
N LEU A 158 -19.69 14.19 -25.50
CA LEU A 158 -20.58 15.36 -25.55
C LEU A 158 -19.83 16.63 -25.94
N THR A 159 -18.62 16.82 -25.42
CA THR A 159 -17.78 17.99 -25.70
C THR A 159 -17.31 17.99 -27.16
N ILE A 160 -16.90 16.83 -27.68
CA ILE A 160 -16.54 16.66 -29.09
C ILE A 160 -17.76 16.91 -29.98
N LYS A 161 -18.94 16.36 -29.67
CA LYS A 161 -20.15 16.61 -30.46
C LYS A 161 -20.55 18.10 -30.47
N ARG A 162 -20.42 18.81 -29.34
CA ARG A 162 -20.71 20.25 -29.25
C ARG A 162 -19.76 21.08 -30.13
N THR A 163 -18.46 20.79 -30.11
CA THR A 163 -17.46 21.51 -30.92
C THR A 163 -17.65 21.28 -32.43
N PHE A 164 -17.99 20.06 -32.84
CA PHE A 164 -18.30 19.77 -34.25
C PHE A 164 -19.66 20.31 -34.71
N LYS A 165 -20.67 20.37 -33.85
CA LYS A 165 -21.98 20.96 -34.18
C LYS A 165 -21.88 22.49 -34.32
N SER A 166 -21.03 23.15 -33.53
CA SER A 166 -20.77 24.59 -33.63
C SER A 166 -20.16 24.99 -34.99
N LYS A 167 -19.22 24.19 -35.54
CA LYS A 167 -18.60 24.45 -36.85
C LYS A 167 -19.56 24.33 -38.04
N LYS A 168 -20.68 23.60 -37.92
CA LYS A 168 -21.65 23.42 -39.02
C LYS A 168 -22.58 24.61 -39.21
N THR A 169 -22.67 25.55 -38.27
CA THR A 169 -23.58 26.70 -38.32
C THR A 169 -22.93 27.94 -38.95
N THR A 170 -21.61 27.94 -39.20
CA THR A 170 -20.87 29.10 -39.75
C THR A 170 -20.63 29.02 -41.27
N LEU A 171 -21.24 28.05 -41.97
CA LEU A 171 -21.17 27.88 -43.42
C LEU A 171 -22.59 27.89 -44.02
N ILE A 172 -23.30 29.00 -43.87
CA ILE A 172 -24.44 29.46 -44.67
C ILE A 172 -24.33 30.99 -44.72
#